data_AF-A0A9E5WRP2-F1
#
_entry.id   AF-A0A9E5WRP2-F1
#
_cell.length_a   1.000
_cell.length_b   1.000
_cell.length_c   1.000
_cell.angle_alpha   90.00
_cell.angle_beta   90.00
_cell.angle_gamma   90.00
#
_symmetry.space_group_name_H-M   'P 1'
#
loop_
_entity.id
_entity.type
_entity.pdbx_description
1 polymer ?
#
loop_
_entity_poly.entity_id
_entity_poly.type
_entity_poly.pdbx_seq_one_letter_code
_entity_poly.pdbx_strand_id
1 'polypeptide(L)'
;MKSFRTCNDFVEIAVKTFFERDKLRIARMGEANWIPVDLGWWGLHSWAPHRRSTVPDEIEYVCQKALAYDACWSLETTLQKIRSCGRWEDIKRIIATYERLRLDGVFSDEVKQAVRQDGAEFQLVGSDADGWRLVPVHYGPPHLVLNEASRSWTLRCQRGPQPLRFRLYALPMVSPYGAKENPVLVDQKDASVYRRRFAAPGCRSEIKPATERAPDGEPCVAFLAASSRRDNAGWAARRLDLPRSGPRRNWPGLIEGLPEEIGKGKQWARPLGLWVHGDGQGEVLNIQLQSSNGGYRDHYIDIDFTGWKYVELTQPETDRVFDFKAGYLQKHAVRHFQYDKLRSVYVRYNSIPAGREVRCMIGPIKALREHWRPVAQPTLTVNGQTIAFPCELRTEQYLEFDGRGPARLYDREGKLISLVEPEGRVPALRQGQNTIRLSCRNDASYSQRVEVIVIH
;
A
#
# COMPACT_ATOMS: atom_id res chain seq x y z
N MET A 1 -11.68 -33.43 -3.23
CA MET A 1 -10.33 -33.03 -2.75
C MET A 1 -10.12 -31.57 -3.06
N LYS A 2 -9.91 -30.71 -2.05
CA LYS A 2 -9.32 -29.38 -2.30
C LYS A 2 -7.84 -29.62 -2.59
N SER A 3 -7.36 -29.16 -3.75
CA SER A 3 -5.92 -29.21 -4.07
C SER A 3 -5.15 -28.53 -2.93
N PHE A 4 -4.24 -29.28 -2.31
CA PHE A 4 -3.31 -28.75 -1.32
C PHE A 4 -2.28 -27.91 -2.09
N ARG A 5 -2.24 -26.60 -1.83
CA ARG A 5 -1.14 -25.75 -2.28
C ARG A 5 -0.10 -25.70 -1.17
N THR A 6 1.03 -26.35 -1.40
CA THR A 6 2.19 -26.36 -0.50
C THR A 6 3.16 -25.22 -0.80
N CYS A 7 3.01 -24.54 -1.94
CA CYS A 7 3.76 -23.34 -2.28
C CYS A 7 2.85 -22.29 -2.92
N ASN A 8 3.14 -21.02 -2.63
CA ASN A 8 2.53 -19.87 -3.29
C ASN A 8 3.62 -18.89 -3.70
N ASP A 9 3.38 -18.12 -4.75
CA ASP A 9 4.36 -17.19 -5.31
C ASP A 9 4.52 -15.91 -4.47
N PHE A 10 5.49 -15.09 -4.86
CA PHE A 10 5.73 -13.75 -4.32
C PHE A 10 4.59 -12.76 -4.58
N VAL A 11 4.60 -11.68 -3.80
CA VAL A 11 3.82 -10.45 -3.99
C VAL A 11 4.77 -9.25 -4.16
N GLU A 12 4.26 -8.15 -4.71
CA GLU A 12 5.06 -6.96 -5.00
C GLU A 12 4.79 -5.78 -4.07
N ILE A 13 3.68 -5.83 -3.32
CA ILE A 13 3.30 -4.91 -2.24
C ILE A 13 2.69 -5.73 -1.09
N ALA A 14 2.56 -5.16 0.10
CA ALA A 14 2.02 -5.85 1.29
C ALA A 14 2.76 -7.14 1.66
N VAL A 15 4.10 -7.16 1.49
CA VAL A 15 4.96 -8.36 1.67
C VAL A 15 4.74 -9.00 3.04
N LYS A 16 4.82 -8.20 4.11
CA LYS A 16 4.69 -8.67 5.50
C LYS A 16 3.29 -9.24 5.76
N THR A 17 2.23 -8.52 5.40
CA THR A 17 0.85 -9.00 5.58
C THR A 17 0.53 -10.24 4.77
N PHE A 18 1.05 -10.33 3.53
CA PHE A 18 0.90 -11.55 2.73
C PHE A 18 1.60 -12.75 3.38
N PHE A 19 2.78 -12.54 3.96
CA PHE A 19 3.48 -13.57 4.75
C PHE A 19 2.56 -14.12 5.84
N GLU A 20 2.00 -13.24 6.66
CA GLU A 20 1.19 -13.60 7.81
C GLU A 20 -0.14 -14.26 7.41
N ARG A 21 -0.84 -13.69 6.41
CA ARG A 21 -2.18 -14.13 6.03
C ARG A 21 -2.19 -15.38 5.14
N ASP A 22 -1.13 -15.61 4.36
CA ASP A 22 -1.09 -16.71 3.39
C ASP A 22 -0.02 -17.76 3.74
N LYS A 23 1.22 -17.33 3.99
CA LYS A 23 2.38 -18.23 4.07
C LYS A 23 2.52 -18.89 5.45
N LEU A 24 2.25 -18.18 6.54
CA LEU A 24 2.25 -18.78 7.88
C LEU A 24 1.24 -19.92 8.01
N ARG A 25 0.09 -19.80 7.35
CA ARG A 25 -0.89 -20.88 7.28
C ARG A 25 -0.30 -22.13 6.62
N ILE A 26 0.52 -21.96 5.57
CA ILE A 26 1.21 -23.07 4.89
C ILE A 26 2.29 -23.65 5.81
N ALA A 27 3.07 -22.81 6.50
CA ALA A 27 4.09 -23.26 7.44
C ALA A 27 3.52 -24.10 8.59
N ARG A 28 2.48 -23.61 9.26
CA ARG A 28 1.77 -24.33 10.33
C ARG A 28 1.19 -25.67 9.85
N MET A 29 0.69 -25.69 8.61
CA MET A 29 0.20 -26.92 8.00
C MET A 29 1.34 -27.90 7.73
N GLY A 30 2.51 -27.44 7.28
CA GLY A 30 3.71 -28.27 7.10
C GLY A 30 4.13 -28.93 8.41
N GLU A 31 4.29 -28.14 9.47
CA GLU A 31 4.64 -28.64 10.82
C GLU A 31 3.62 -29.67 11.33
N ALA A 32 2.32 -29.36 11.23
CA ALA A 32 1.27 -30.27 11.69
C ALA A 32 1.23 -31.61 10.93
N ASN A 33 1.78 -31.65 9.71
CA ASN A 33 1.83 -32.85 8.87
C ASN A 33 3.24 -33.44 8.74
N TRP A 34 4.21 -32.97 9.53
CA TRP A 34 5.59 -33.46 9.53
C TRP A 34 6.28 -33.34 8.16
N ILE A 35 5.92 -32.30 7.40
CA ILE A 35 6.52 -31.96 6.10
C ILE A 35 7.49 -30.79 6.33
N PRO A 36 8.70 -30.82 5.75
CA PRO A 36 9.62 -29.68 5.78
C PRO A 36 8.91 -28.38 5.38
N VAL A 37 9.09 -27.33 6.19
CA VAL A 37 8.47 -26.04 5.93
C VAL A 37 9.24 -25.30 4.83
N ASP A 38 8.51 -24.93 3.78
CA ASP A 38 8.99 -24.02 2.74
C ASP A 38 8.09 -22.78 2.74
N LEU A 39 8.68 -21.60 2.94
CA LEU A 39 7.98 -20.32 2.94
C LEU A 39 7.72 -19.78 1.52
N GLY A 40 8.12 -20.53 0.50
CA GLY A 40 7.90 -20.31 -0.92
C GLY A 40 8.70 -19.12 -1.47
N TRP A 41 8.18 -18.56 -2.57
CA TRP A 41 8.86 -17.51 -3.34
C TRP A 41 8.61 -16.11 -2.78
N TRP A 42 9.67 -15.30 -2.77
CA TRP A 42 9.70 -13.89 -2.36
C TRP A 42 10.48 -13.06 -3.37
N GLY A 43 9.96 -11.90 -3.74
CA GLY A 43 10.50 -11.12 -4.85
C GLY A 43 11.53 -10.08 -4.44
N LEU A 44 12.61 -9.97 -5.21
CA LEU A 44 13.43 -8.76 -5.26
C LEU A 44 12.94 -7.90 -6.42
N HIS A 45 12.66 -6.64 -6.18
CA HIS A 45 12.01 -5.75 -7.13
C HIS A 45 12.77 -4.45 -7.29
N SER A 46 12.90 -4.03 -8.55
CA SER A 46 13.15 -2.63 -8.91
C SER A 46 11.85 -1.85 -8.88
N TRP A 47 11.98 -0.53 -8.83
CA TRP A 47 10.85 0.38 -8.94
C TRP A 47 10.06 0.13 -10.23
N ALA A 48 8.74 0.26 -10.13
CA ALA A 48 7.83 0.30 -11.27
C ALA A 48 6.60 1.13 -10.88
N PRO A 49 5.76 1.59 -11.82
CA PRO A 49 4.66 2.50 -11.47
C PRO A 49 3.63 1.95 -10.47
N HIS A 50 3.59 0.63 -10.27
CA HIS A 50 2.65 -0.08 -9.39
C HIS A 50 3.26 -0.65 -8.10
N ARG A 51 4.55 -0.39 -7.84
CA ARG A 51 5.28 -0.88 -6.65
C ARG A 51 6.59 -0.09 -6.42
N ARG A 52 7.07 -0.05 -5.19
CA ARG A 52 8.40 0.50 -4.87
C ARG A 52 9.50 -0.55 -5.11
N SER A 53 10.75 -0.09 -5.14
CA SER A 53 11.91 -1.00 -5.04
C SER A 53 11.91 -1.66 -3.67
N THR A 54 12.36 -2.92 -3.61
CA THR A 54 12.40 -3.70 -2.36
C THR A 54 13.27 -3.00 -1.32
N VAL A 55 12.74 -2.88 -0.10
CA VAL A 55 13.46 -2.32 1.05
C VAL A 55 13.94 -3.43 1.98
N PRO A 56 15.06 -3.25 2.71
CA PRO A 56 15.65 -4.32 3.52
C PRO A 56 14.71 -4.94 4.55
N ASP A 57 13.83 -4.16 5.16
CA ASP A 57 12.91 -4.64 6.20
C ASP A 57 11.85 -5.62 5.68
N GLU A 58 11.49 -5.56 4.39
CA GLU A 58 10.60 -6.56 3.78
C GLU A 58 11.26 -7.93 3.73
N ILE A 59 12.55 -7.99 3.40
CA ILE A 59 13.30 -9.25 3.31
C ILE A 59 13.76 -9.73 4.69
N GLU A 60 14.14 -8.80 5.58
CA GLU A 60 14.45 -9.13 6.97
C GLU A 60 13.25 -9.80 7.64
N TYR A 61 12.02 -9.35 7.33
CA TYR A 61 10.81 -9.99 7.81
C TYR A 61 10.69 -11.46 7.38
N VAL A 62 10.99 -11.76 6.13
CA VAL A 62 10.99 -13.14 5.63
C VAL A 62 12.09 -13.96 6.32
N CYS A 63 13.29 -13.39 6.46
CA CYS A 63 14.45 -14.06 7.03
C CYS A 63 14.27 -14.38 8.52
N GLN A 64 13.71 -13.46 9.32
CA GLN A 64 13.44 -13.75 10.75
C GLN A 64 12.43 -14.89 10.90
N LYS A 65 11.41 -14.97 10.04
CA LYS A 65 10.41 -16.03 10.10
C LYS A 65 11.00 -17.35 9.60
N ALA A 66 11.82 -17.34 8.55
CA ALA A 66 12.59 -18.49 8.10
C ALA A 66 13.48 -19.05 9.22
N LEU A 67 14.20 -18.17 9.92
CA LEU A 67 15.02 -18.54 11.08
C LEU A 67 14.18 -19.17 12.19
N ALA A 68 13.03 -18.58 12.51
CA ALA A 68 12.20 -19.05 13.61
C ALA A 68 11.50 -20.38 13.31
N TYR A 69 11.06 -20.61 12.07
CA TYR A 69 10.44 -21.85 11.61
C TYR A 69 11.44 -22.93 11.19
N ASP A 70 12.74 -22.61 11.21
CA ASP A 70 13.79 -23.43 10.61
C ASP A 70 13.45 -23.87 9.17
N ALA A 71 13.02 -22.88 8.38
CA ALA A 71 12.42 -23.08 7.07
C ALA A 71 13.28 -22.51 5.95
N CYS A 72 13.23 -23.16 4.78
CA CYS A 72 13.79 -22.58 3.56
C CYS A 72 12.80 -21.58 2.93
N TRP A 73 13.32 -20.74 2.04
CA TRP A 73 12.54 -19.86 1.19
C TRP A 73 13.31 -19.57 -0.10
N SER A 74 12.59 -19.16 -1.14
CA SER A 74 13.17 -18.91 -2.46
C SER A 74 13.12 -17.44 -2.82
N LEU A 75 14.23 -16.89 -3.33
CA LEU A 75 14.28 -15.52 -3.84
C LEU A 75 14.00 -15.51 -5.36
N GLU A 76 12.86 -14.94 -5.75
CA GLU A 76 12.50 -14.68 -7.15
C GLU A 76 13.13 -13.36 -7.61
N THR A 77 14.08 -13.43 -8.55
CA THR A 77 14.74 -12.25 -9.10
C THR A 77 15.31 -12.49 -10.49
N THR A 78 15.88 -11.44 -11.07
CA THR A 78 16.71 -11.51 -12.29
C THR A 78 17.99 -10.72 -12.07
N LEU A 79 19.03 -10.99 -12.87
CA LEU A 79 20.28 -10.21 -12.81
C LEU A 79 20.03 -8.71 -13.01
N GLN A 80 19.08 -8.35 -13.88
CA GLN A 80 18.68 -6.95 -14.08
C GLN A 80 18.12 -6.35 -12.79
N LYS A 81 17.20 -7.04 -12.11
CA LYS A 81 16.59 -6.57 -10.85
C LYS A 81 17.61 -6.44 -9.73
N ILE A 82 18.54 -7.39 -9.62
CA ILE A 82 19.67 -7.31 -8.68
C ILE A 82 20.51 -6.06 -8.95
N ARG A 83 20.89 -5.82 -10.21
CA ARG A 83 21.72 -4.67 -10.58
C ARG A 83 21.03 -3.33 -10.39
N SER A 84 19.70 -3.27 -10.56
CA SER A 84 18.94 -2.04 -10.37
C SER A 84 18.58 -1.76 -8.91
N CYS A 85 18.40 -2.78 -8.07
CA CYS A 85 18.02 -2.58 -6.67
C CYS A 85 19.20 -2.00 -5.89
N GLY A 86 19.14 -0.70 -5.56
CA GLY A 86 20.21 0.00 -4.85
C GLY A 86 20.43 -0.50 -3.41
N ARG A 87 19.46 -1.24 -2.85
CA ARG A 87 19.54 -1.87 -1.52
C ARG A 87 20.02 -3.33 -1.56
N TRP A 88 20.44 -3.84 -2.73
CA TRP A 88 20.83 -5.25 -2.87
C TRP A 88 21.93 -5.68 -1.90
N GLU A 89 22.97 -4.87 -1.69
CA GLU A 89 24.07 -5.28 -0.78
C GLU A 89 23.61 -5.33 0.69
N ASP A 90 22.66 -4.48 1.10
CA ASP A 90 22.05 -4.58 2.43
C ASP A 90 21.21 -5.86 2.56
N ILE A 91 20.36 -6.11 1.56
CA ILE A 91 19.49 -7.29 1.50
C ILE A 91 20.31 -8.58 1.49
N LYS A 92 21.33 -8.65 0.64
CA LYS A 92 22.24 -9.80 0.53
C LYS A 92 22.92 -10.09 1.87
N ARG A 93 23.36 -9.06 2.59
CA ARG A 93 23.96 -9.20 3.92
C ARG A 93 22.95 -9.75 4.93
N ILE A 94 21.72 -9.24 4.93
CA ILE A 94 20.64 -9.75 5.78
C ILE A 94 20.40 -11.23 5.51
N ILE A 95 20.21 -11.62 4.24
CA ILE A 95 19.99 -13.01 3.85
C ILE A 95 21.13 -13.90 4.35
N ALA A 96 22.38 -13.52 4.07
CA ALA A 96 23.56 -14.30 4.45
C ALA A 96 23.69 -14.46 5.98
N THR A 97 23.51 -13.36 6.72
CA THR A 97 23.63 -13.38 8.18
C THR A 97 22.52 -14.24 8.80
N TYR A 98 21.25 -14.01 8.45
CA TYR A 98 20.14 -14.77 9.02
C TYR A 98 20.22 -16.25 8.70
N GLU A 99 20.61 -16.61 7.46
CA GLU A 99 20.71 -18.01 7.06
C GLU A 99 21.81 -18.75 7.84
N ARG A 100 22.97 -18.11 8.02
CA ARG A 100 24.03 -18.65 8.87
C ARG A 100 23.55 -18.84 10.31
N LEU A 101 22.92 -17.83 10.91
CA LEU A 101 22.43 -17.91 12.29
C LEU A 101 21.34 -18.98 12.48
N ARG A 102 20.54 -19.24 11.43
CA ARG A 102 19.58 -20.34 11.41
C ARG A 102 20.29 -21.70 11.41
N LEU A 103 21.24 -21.91 10.50
CA LEU A 103 21.99 -23.16 10.37
C LEU A 103 22.85 -23.46 11.60
N ASP A 104 23.44 -22.43 12.22
CA ASP A 104 24.25 -22.56 13.43
C ASP A 104 23.41 -22.73 14.71
N GLY A 105 22.07 -22.60 14.62
CA GLY A 105 21.18 -22.79 15.77
C GLY A 105 21.36 -21.77 16.89
N VAL A 106 21.75 -20.53 16.57
CA VAL A 106 22.19 -19.51 17.55
C VAL A 106 21.09 -19.10 18.54
N PHE A 107 19.82 -19.07 18.11
CA PHE A 107 18.71 -18.60 18.94
C PHE A 107 17.96 -19.75 19.61
N SER A 108 17.62 -19.57 20.88
CA SER A 108 16.85 -20.54 21.68
C SER A 108 15.41 -20.68 21.18
N ASP A 109 14.74 -21.76 21.60
CA ASP A 109 13.36 -22.01 21.22
C ASP A 109 12.41 -20.93 21.74
N GLU A 110 12.68 -20.34 22.91
CA GLU A 110 11.88 -19.22 23.44
C GLU A 110 11.92 -18.01 22.52
N VAL A 111 13.12 -17.67 21.99
CA VAL A 111 13.28 -16.57 21.03
C VAL A 111 12.55 -16.91 19.73
N LYS A 112 12.70 -18.13 19.21
CA LYS A 112 12.00 -18.57 18.00
C LYS A 112 10.48 -18.48 18.18
N GLN A 113 9.94 -18.93 19.32
CA GLN A 113 8.50 -18.83 19.61
C GLN A 113 8.01 -17.38 19.66
N ALA A 114 8.80 -16.46 20.21
CA ALA A 114 8.45 -15.03 20.17
C ALA A 114 8.42 -14.49 18.73
N VAL A 115 9.37 -14.86 17.89
CA VAL A 115 9.42 -14.46 16.47
C VAL A 115 8.27 -15.07 15.65
N ARG A 116 7.79 -16.26 16.02
CA ARG A 116 6.66 -16.93 15.35
C ARG A 116 5.29 -16.28 15.60
N GLN A 117 5.17 -15.37 16.58
CA GLN A 117 3.91 -14.70 16.88
C GLN A 117 3.43 -13.86 15.68
N ASP A 118 2.11 -13.86 15.46
CA ASP A 118 1.48 -13.15 14.34
C ASP A 118 1.73 -11.64 14.46
N GLY A 119 2.22 -11.02 13.39
CA GLY A 119 2.55 -9.59 13.36
C GLY A 119 3.77 -9.19 14.19
N ALA A 120 4.42 -10.12 14.90
CA ALA A 120 5.65 -9.82 15.62
C ALA A 120 6.79 -9.60 14.62
N GLU A 121 7.54 -8.52 14.84
CA GLU A 121 8.62 -8.07 13.97
C GLU A 121 9.85 -7.68 14.79
N PHE A 122 11.02 -8.08 14.31
CA PHE A 122 12.30 -7.90 14.97
C PHE A 122 13.33 -7.39 13.97
N GLN A 123 14.35 -6.71 14.52
CA GLN A 123 15.55 -6.32 13.82
C GLN A 123 16.74 -7.05 14.43
N LEU A 124 17.64 -7.55 13.59
CA LEU A 124 18.87 -8.18 14.05
C LEU A 124 19.90 -7.10 14.44
N VAL A 125 20.41 -7.20 15.66
CA VAL A 125 21.42 -6.29 16.22
C VAL A 125 22.55 -7.09 16.83
N GLY A 126 23.78 -6.64 16.61
CA GLY A 126 24.98 -7.28 17.16
C GLY A 126 26.01 -7.56 16.08
N SER A 127 26.93 -8.46 16.41
CA SER A 127 28.02 -8.92 15.55
C SER A 127 28.43 -10.34 15.95
N ASP A 128 29.30 -10.98 15.17
CA ASP A 128 29.89 -12.27 15.55
C ASP A 128 30.75 -12.18 16.82
N ALA A 129 31.30 -11.00 17.11
CA ALA A 129 32.11 -10.76 18.30
C ALA A 129 31.24 -10.46 19.55
N ASP A 130 30.16 -9.70 19.38
CA ASP A 130 29.32 -9.22 20.49
C ASP A 130 28.11 -10.11 20.77
N GLY A 131 27.88 -11.12 19.92
CA GLY A 131 26.68 -11.93 19.91
C GLY A 131 25.51 -11.23 19.22
N TRP A 132 24.69 -12.05 18.54
CA TRP A 132 23.52 -11.59 17.82
C TRP A 132 22.27 -11.60 18.70
N ARG A 133 21.42 -10.57 18.55
CA ARG A 133 20.15 -10.43 19.28
C ARG A 133 19.06 -9.96 18.33
N LEU A 134 17.87 -10.52 18.47
CA LEU A 134 16.66 -10.04 17.81
C LEU A 134 15.94 -9.06 18.74
N VAL A 135 15.84 -7.80 18.30
CA VAL A 135 15.21 -6.73 19.06
C VAL A 135 13.86 -6.38 18.43
N PRO A 136 12.76 -6.36 19.17
CA PRO A 136 11.45 -5.99 18.63
C PRO A 136 11.47 -4.61 17.95
N VAL A 137 10.90 -4.53 16.75
CA VAL A 137 10.73 -3.29 15.96
C VAL A 137 9.29 -3.24 15.44
N HIS A 138 8.76 -2.05 15.18
CA HIS A 138 7.43 -1.90 14.60
C HIS A 138 7.45 -0.76 13.59
N TYR A 139 7.11 -1.10 12.35
CA TYR A 139 6.87 -0.13 11.31
C TYR A 139 5.40 0.29 11.40
N GLY A 140 5.16 1.53 11.81
CA GLY A 140 3.81 2.08 11.94
C GLY A 140 3.05 2.07 10.62
N PRO A 141 1.71 2.22 10.67
CA PRO A 141 0.93 2.34 9.46
C PRO A 141 1.42 3.54 8.63
N PRO A 142 1.47 3.44 7.29
CA PRO A 142 1.80 4.57 6.44
C PRO A 142 0.81 5.71 6.66
N HIS A 143 1.32 6.90 6.98
CA HIS A 143 0.51 8.10 7.10
C HIS A 143 0.70 8.98 5.86
N LEU A 144 -0.39 9.22 5.13
CA LEU A 144 -0.39 10.06 3.94
C LEU A 144 -0.68 11.52 4.31
N VAL A 145 0.30 12.38 4.13
CA VAL A 145 0.11 13.83 4.19
C VAL A 145 -0.23 14.30 2.79
N LEU A 146 -1.50 14.61 2.53
CA LEU A 146 -2.01 14.99 1.21
C LEU A 146 -2.47 16.46 1.14
N ASN A 147 -2.89 17.01 2.28
CA ASN A 147 -3.43 18.36 2.47
C ASN A 147 -3.30 18.80 3.96
N GLU A 148 -3.73 20.01 4.30
CA GLU A 148 -3.62 20.57 5.67
C GLU A 148 -4.26 19.66 6.74
N ALA A 149 -5.43 19.06 6.45
CA ALA A 149 -6.14 18.22 7.41
C ALA A 149 -5.36 16.94 7.79
N SER A 150 -4.51 16.48 6.90
CA SER A 150 -3.65 15.29 7.11
C SER A 150 -2.25 15.61 7.65
N ARG A 151 -1.87 16.88 7.84
CA ARG A 151 -0.51 17.25 8.29
C ARG A 151 -0.23 16.89 9.74
N SER A 152 -1.26 16.73 10.55
CA SER A 152 -1.15 16.35 11.95
C SER A 152 -1.91 15.06 12.20
N TRP A 153 -1.30 14.11 12.90
CA TRP A 153 -1.91 12.84 13.24
C TRP A 153 -1.42 12.33 14.59
N THR A 154 -2.02 11.24 15.04
CA THR A 154 -1.62 10.59 16.29
C THR A 154 -1.09 9.19 16.02
N LEU A 155 -0.07 8.80 16.77
CA LEU A 155 0.53 7.47 16.73
C LEU A 155 0.61 6.91 18.15
N ARG A 156 0.09 5.70 18.36
CA ARG A 156 0.17 5.02 19.64
C ARG A 156 1.36 4.06 19.67
N CYS A 157 2.36 4.36 20.49
CA CYS A 157 3.52 3.50 20.70
C CYS A 157 3.29 2.60 21.91
N GLN A 158 3.61 1.31 21.79
CA GLN A 158 3.47 0.34 22.90
C GLN A 158 4.71 0.31 23.80
N ARG A 159 5.87 0.67 23.25
CA ARG A 159 7.18 0.66 23.93
C ARG A 159 7.48 1.96 24.66
N GLY A 160 8.46 1.89 25.55
CA GLY A 160 8.98 3.03 26.31
C GLY A 160 9.65 4.11 25.43
N PRO A 161 10.20 5.16 26.05
CA PRO A 161 10.80 6.28 25.34
C PRO A 161 11.92 5.85 24.38
N GLN A 162 11.89 6.35 23.15
CA GLN A 162 12.88 6.03 22.11
C GLN A 162 13.02 7.16 21.09
N PRO A 163 14.17 7.32 20.43
CA PRO A 163 14.36 8.36 19.43
C PRO A 163 13.41 8.15 18.25
N LEU A 164 12.95 9.26 17.65
CA LEU A 164 12.19 9.23 16.41
C LEU A 164 12.99 8.54 15.30
N ARG A 165 12.45 7.45 14.76
CA ARG A 165 12.91 6.80 13.53
C ARG A 165 11.80 6.88 12.51
N PHE A 166 12.12 7.06 11.23
CA PHE A 166 11.10 7.06 10.19
C PHE A 166 11.67 6.76 8.81
N ARG A 167 10.76 6.44 7.90
CA ARG A 167 10.94 6.51 6.45
C ARG A 167 9.91 7.47 5.87
N LEU A 168 10.37 8.43 5.05
CA LEU A 168 9.52 9.43 4.41
C LEU A 168 9.68 9.34 2.90
N TYR A 169 8.59 9.13 2.17
CA TYR A 169 8.56 9.10 0.70
C TYR A 169 7.98 10.39 0.14
N ALA A 170 8.64 10.97 -0.85
CA ALA A 170 8.10 12.10 -1.60
C ALA A 170 7.04 11.62 -2.60
N LEU A 171 5.81 12.15 -2.47
CA LEU A 171 4.70 11.81 -3.35
C LEU A 171 4.47 12.89 -4.42
N PRO A 172 3.91 12.51 -5.59
CA PRO A 172 3.53 13.48 -6.60
C PRO A 172 2.41 14.41 -6.09
N MET A 173 2.40 15.64 -6.63
CA MET A 173 1.18 16.45 -6.61
C MET A 173 0.16 15.88 -7.58
N VAL A 174 -1.12 16.18 -7.35
CA VAL A 174 -2.21 15.78 -8.24
C VAL A 174 -3.02 16.98 -8.68
N SER A 175 -3.51 16.98 -9.92
CA SER A 175 -4.45 18.00 -10.39
C SER A 175 -5.73 17.98 -9.54
N PRO A 176 -6.37 19.14 -9.29
CA PRO A 176 -7.69 19.21 -8.68
C PRO A 176 -8.70 18.35 -9.46
N TYR A 177 -9.68 17.78 -8.78
CA TYR A 177 -10.65 16.86 -9.39
C TYR A 177 -11.37 17.43 -10.64
N GLY A 178 -11.70 18.72 -10.64
CA GLY A 178 -12.37 19.40 -11.76
C GLY A 178 -11.46 19.79 -12.93
N ALA A 179 -10.16 19.50 -12.88
CA ALA A 179 -9.22 19.91 -13.91
C ALA A 179 -9.49 19.17 -15.24
N LYS A 180 -9.54 19.92 -16.35
CA LYS A 180 -9.97 19.42 -17.67
C LYS A 180 -9.04 18.36 -18.24
N GLU A 181 -7.80 18.37 -17.80
CA GLU A 181 -6.75 17.47 -18.25
C GLU A 181 -6.84 16.07 -17.61
N ASN A 182 -7.61 15.91 -16.52
CA ASN A 182 -7.82 14.61 -15.87
C ASN A 182 -8.59 13.65 -16.78
N PRO A 183 -8.05 12.46 -17.09
CA PRO A 183 -8.81 11.43 -17.79
C PRO A 183 -10.01 10.97 -16.97
N VAL A 184 -11.22 11.05 -17.54
CA VAL A 184 -12.44 10.53 -16.91
C VAL A 184 -12.50 9.03 -17.14
N LEU A 185 -12.27 8.18 -16.12
CA LEU A 185 -12.36 6.70 -16.15
C LEU A 185 -13.77 6.17 -16.32
N VAL A 186 -14.71 6.76 -15.60
CA VAL A 186 -16.12 6.42 -15.69
C VAL A 186 -16.91 7.71 -15.53
N ASP A 187 -17.65 8.11 -16.56
CA ASP A 187 -18.41 9.38 -16.55
C ASP A 187 -19.70 9.31 -15.74
N GLN A 188 -20.13 8.10 -15.36
CA GLN A 188 -21.37 7.82 -14.62
C GLN A 188 -22.65 8.34 -15.28
N LYS A 189 -22.63 8.65 -16.58
CA LYS A 189 -23.81 9.12 -17.33
C LYS A 189 -24.76 7.99 -17.70
N ASP A 190 -24.20 6.80 -17.91
CA ASP A 190 -24.92 5.60 -18.32
C ASP A 190 -24.57 4.45 -17.39
N ALA A 191 -25.50 4.07 -16.50
CA ALA A 191 -25.31 2.93 -15.60
C ALA A 191 -25.25 1.57 -16.34
N SER A 192 -25.71 1.49 -17.59
CA SER A 192 -25.72 0.26 -18.39
C SER A 192 -24.31 -0.23 -18.79
N VAL A 193 -23.30 0.63 -18.67
CA VAL A 193 -21.87 0.28 -18.83
C VAL A 193 -21.43 -0.83 -17.87
N TYR A 194 -22.09 -0.95 -16.72
CA TYR A 194 -21.82 -1.96 -15.70
C TYR A 194 -22.50 -3.30 -16.02
N ARG A 195 -22.04 -3.96 -17.08
CA ARG A 195 -22.71 -5.12 -17.68
C ARG A 195 -22.62 -6.40 -16.87
N ARG A 196 -21.55 -6.59 -16.08
CA ARG A 196 -21.38 -7.82 -15.28
C ARG A 196 -21.65 -7.57 -13.81
N ARG A 197 -22.29 -8.56 -13.18
CA ARG A 197 -22.64 -8.58 -11.77
C ARG A 197 -21.99 -9.77 -11.09
N PHE A 198 -21.47 -9.53 -9.89
CA PHE A 198 -20.92 -10.54 -9.00
C PHE A 198 -21.45 -10.28 -7.59
N ALA A 199 -21.68 -11.32 -6.81
CA ALA A 199 -22.09 -11.19 -5.42
C ALA A 199 -21.76 -12.44 -4.62
N ALA A 200 -21.59 -12.26 -3.31
CA ALA A 200 -21.56 -13.37 -2.37
C ALA A 200 -22.92 -14.11 -2.34
N PRO A 201 -22.96 -15.39 -1.95
CA PRO A 201 -24.21 -16.05 -1.60
C PRO A 201 -24.99 -15.23 -0.56
N GLY A 202 -26.27 -14.99 -0.84
CA GLY A 202 -27.17 -14.18 0.00
C GLY A 202 -27.10 -12.66 -0.28
N CYS A 203 -26.28 -12.20 -1.21
CA CYS A 203 -26.16 -10.78 -1.56
C CYS A 203 -26.75 -10.48 -2.95
N ARG A 204 -27.38 -9.31 -3.08
CA ARG A 204 -27.84 -8.76 -4.37
C ARG A 204 -27.38 -7.33 -4.55
N SER A 205 -27.28 -6.87 -5.78
CA SER A 205 -26.96 -5.48 -6.09
C SER A 205 -27.61 -4.97 -7.37
N GLU A 206 -27.84 -3.66 -7.39
CA GLU A 206 -28.37 -2.88 -8.50
C GLU A 206 -27.51 -1.63 -8.67
N ILE A 207 -27.28 -1.20 -9.91
CA ILE A 207 -26.70 0.10 -10.21
C ILE A 207 -27.59 0.80 -11.23
N LYS A 208 -28.00 2.02 -10.93
CA LYS A 208 -28.94 2.81 -11.75
C LYS A 208 -28.54 4.28 -11.77
N PRO A 209 -28.97 5.05 -12.79
CA PRO A 209 -28.79 6.50 -12.77
C PRO A 209 -29.41 7.09 -11.51
N ALA A 210 -28.73 8.04 -10.87
CA ALA A 210 -29.29 8.81 -9.78
C ALA A 210 -30.04 10.04 -10.32
N THR A 211 -31.08 10.46 -9.60
CA THR A 211 -31.80 11.72 -9.88
C THR A 211 -31.02 12.93 -9.36
N GLU A 212 -30.34 12.76 -8.24
CA GLU A 212 -29.43 13.76 -7.67
C GLU A 212 -28.12 13.82 -8.47
N ARG A 213 -27.43 14.95 -8.43
CA ARG A 213 -26.12 15.17 -9.06
C ARG A 213 -25.04 15.20 -8.00
N ALA A 214 -23.80 14.91 -8.39
CA ALA A 214 -22.65 15.13 -7.53
C ALA A 214 -22.49 16.65 -7.21
N PRO A 215 -21.73 17.03 -6.17
CA PRO A 215 -21.59 18.44 -5.77
C PRO A 215 -21.03 19.37 -6.85
N ASP A 216 -20.34 18.84 -7.85
CA ASP A 216 -19.85 19.58 -9.02
C ASP A 216 -20.89 19.69 -10.16
N GLY A 217 -22.11 19.19 -9.94
CA GLY A 217 -23.18 19.17 -10.93
C GLY A 217 -23.09 18.01 -11.94
N GLU A 218 -22.08 17.15 -11.86
CA GLU A 218 -21.93 16.02 -12.77
C GLU A 218 -22.97 14.92 -12.47
N PRO A 219 -23.39 14.13 -13.49
CA PRO A 219 -24.21 12.95 -13.29
C PRO A 219 -23.55 11.93 -12.36
N CYS A 220 -24.36 11.21 -11.58
CA CYS A 220 -23.90 10.13 -10.72
C CYS A 220 -24.81 8.90 -10.84
N VAL A 221 -24.31 7.77 -10.36
CA VAL A 221 -25.08 6.52 -10.27
C VAL A 221 -25.36 6.19 -8.81
N ALA A 222 -26.53 5.61 -8.54
CA ALA A 222 -26.84 4.98 -7.26
C ALA A 222 -26.45 3.51 -7.33
N PHE A 223 -25.54 3.08 -6.46
CA PHE A 223 -25.15 1.68 -6.31
C PHE A 223 -25.76 1.13 -5.01
N LEU A 224 -26.71 0.20 -5.15
CA LEU A 224 -27.43 -0.42 -4.04
C LEU A 224 -27.00 -1.86 -3.89
N ALA A 225 -26.88 -2.33 -2.65
CA ALA A 225 -26.72 -3.75 -2.38
C ALA A 225 -27.43 -4.17 -1.10
N ALA A 226 -27.91 -5.40 -1.05
CA ALA A 226 -28.56 -5.96 0.13
C ALA A 226 -27.98 -7.32 0.48
N SER A 227 -27.87 -7.59 1.77
CA SER A 227 -27.37 -8.85 2.32
C SER A 227 -28.44 -9.54 3.16
N SER A 228 -28.80 -10.76 2.78
CA SER A 228 -29.63 -11.67 3.59
C SER A 228 -28.80 -12.55 4.54
N ARG A 229 -27.49 -12.30 4.61
CA ARG A 229 -26.56 -13.05 5.45
C ARG A 229 -26.74 -12.67 6.92
N ARG A 230 -26.29 -13.55 7.81
CA ARG A 230 -26.23 -13.33 9.27
C ARG A 230 -24.89 -12.75 9.74
N ASP A 231 -23.91 -12.67 8.85
CA ASP A 231 -22.60 -12.06 9.10
C ASP A 231 -22.41 -10.82 8.22
N ASN A 232 -21.46 -9.97 8.59
CA ASN A 232 -21.07 -8.80 7.81
C ASN A 232 -20.09 -9.16 6.68
N ALA A 233 -20.01 -10.41 6.23
CA ALA A 233 -19.10 -10.82 5.16
C ALA A 233 -19.73 -10.68 3.76
N GLY A 234 -20.87 -10.00 3.65
CA GLY A 234 -21.56 -9.75 2.39
C GLY A 234 -20.73 -8.88 1.46
N TRP A 235 -20.74 -9.21 0.16
CA TRP A 235 -20.13 -8.38 -0.87
C TRP A 235 -20.89 -8.47 -2.18
N ALA A 236 -20.83 -7.41 -2.96
CA ALA A 236 -21.39 -7.35 -4.30
C ALA A 236 -20.56 -6.41 -5.19
N ALA A 237 -20.44 -6.72 -6.47
CA ALA A 237 -19.64 -5.94 -7.40
C ALA A 237 -20.33 -5.81 -8.77
N ARG A 238 -20.10 -4.66 -9.40
CA ARG A 238 -20.51 -4.34 -10.76
C ARG A 238 -19.27 -3.97 -11.57
N ARG A 239 -19.12 -4.57 -12.74
CA ARG A 239 -17.94 -4.39 -13.60
C ARG A 239 -18.29 -3.65 -14.88
N LEU A 240 -17.48 -2.65 -15.18
CA LEU A 240 -17.37 -2.00 -16.47
C LEU A 240 -16.15 -2.58 -17.20
N ASP A 241 -16.39 -3.14 -18.39
CA ASP A 241 -15.34 -3.58 -19.31
C ASP A 241 -14.91 -2.41 -20.21
N LEU A 242 -13.63 -2.06 -20.20
CA LEU A 242 -13.11 -1.03 -21.11
C LEU A 242 -13.08 -1.58 -22.55
N PRO A 243 -13.32 -0.74 -23.57
CA PRO A 243 -13.31 -1.17 -24.96
C PRO A 243 -11.96 -1.78 -25.33
N ARG A 244 -11.94 -3.01 -25.89
CA ARG A 244 -10.71 -3.69 -26.31
C ARG A 244 -10.11 -3.13 -27.60
N SER A 245 -10.94 -2.55 -28.46
CA SER A 245 -10.58 -1.87 -29.71
C SER A 245 -11.88 -1.36 -30.37
N GLY A 246 -11.87 -0.13 -30.87
CA GLY A 246 -13.00 0.56 -31.50
C GLY A 246 -12.74 2.06 -31.61
N PRO A 247 -13.56 2.84 -32.34
CA PRO A 247 -13.28 4.24 -32.68
C PRO A 247 -13.15 5.20 -31.48
N ARG A 248 -13.41 4.73 -30.25
CA ARG A 248 -12.85 5.31 -29.02
C ARG A 248 -11.36 4.95 -28.88
N ARG A 249 -10.56 5.39 -29.85
CA ARG A 249 -9.09 5.19 -29.97
C ARG A 249 -8.28 5.89 -28.85
N ASN A 250 -8.94 6.47 -27.86
CA ASN A 250 -8.39 7.45 -26.92
C ASN A 250 -8.51 7.02 -25.45
N TRP A 251 -8.41 5.72 -25.13
CA TRP A 251 -7.99 5.35 -23.78
C TRP A 251 -6.52 4.96 -23.78
N PRO A 252 -5.59 5.93 -23.87
CA PRO A 252 -4.24 5.62 -23.47
C PRO A 252 -4.31 5.18 -22.02
N GLY A 253 -3.55 4.15 -21.67
CA GLY A 253 -3.49 3.71 -20.29
C GLY A 253 -3.21 4.88 -19.35
N LEU A 254 -3.44 4.68 -18.06
CA LEU A 254 -3.25 5.73 -17.06
C LEU A 254 -1.83 6.30 -17.06
N ILE A 255 -0.89 5.56 -17.64
CA ILE A 255 0.50 5.94 -17.82
C ILE A 255 0.91 5.71 -19.28
N GLU A 256 1.64 6.67 -19.83
CA GLU A 256 2.36 6.58 -21.09
C GLU A 256 3.83 6.97 -20.87
N GLY A 257 4.77 6.10 -21.26
CA GLY A 257 6.20 6.38 -21.14
C GLY A 257 6.73 6.34 -19.70
N LEU A 258 7.84 7.02 -19.46
CA LEU A 258 8.49 7.14 -18.15
C LEU A 258 8.08 8.46 -17.45
N PRO A 259 8.13 8.53 -16.09
CA PRO A 259 7.74 9.74 -15.38
C PRO A 259 8.53 10.99 -15.76
N GLU A 260 9.82 10.83 -16.06
CA GLU A 260 10.68 11.92 -16.55
C GLU A 260 10.24 12.49 -17.91
N GLU A 261 9.29 11.86 -18.59
CA GLU A 261 8.67 12.35 -19.84
C GLU A 261 7.35 13.11 -19.58
N ILE A 262 6.94 13.25 -18.31
CA ILE A 262 5.82 14.12 -17.92
C ILE A 262 6.09 15.54 -18.44
N GLY A 263 5.15 16.07 -19.23
CA GLY A 263 5.28 17.36 -19.91
C GLY A 263 5.56 17.26 -21.43
N LYS A 264 5.96 16.09 -21.95
CA LYS A 264 6.15 15.84 -23.39
C LYS A 264 4.88 15.32 -24.08
N GLY A 265 3.70 15.70 -23.59
CA GLY A 265 2.40 15.24 -24.08
C GLY A 265 2.00 13.82 -23.66
N LYS A 266 2.77 13.16 -22.78
CA LYS A 266 2.47 11.83 -22.22
C LYS A 266 1.54 11.89 -21.01
N GLN A 267 0.64 10.92 -20.87
CA GLN A 267 -0.29 10.80 -19.75
C GLN A 267 0.35 10.13 -18.52
N TRP A 268 0.13 10.67 -17.32
CA TRP A 268 0.52 10.04 -16.06
C TRP A 268 -0.50 10.36 -14.96
N ALA A 269 -1.37 9.41 -14.63
CA ALA A 269 -2.51 9.61 -13.75
C ALA A 269 -2.88 8.32 -13.00
N ARG A 270 -2.11 7.95 -11.97
CA ARG A 270 -2.43 6.77 -11.13
C ARG A 270 -3.53 7.04 -10.09
N PRO A 271 -3.50 8.17 -9.36
CA PRO A 271 -4.50 8.45 -8.33
C PRO A 271 -5.89 8.59 -8.93
N LEU A 272 -6.91 8.20 -8.17
CA LEU A 272 -8.30 8.38 -8.57
C LEU A 272 -8.96 9.45 -7.71
N GLY A 273 -9.85 10.24 -8.30
CA GLY A 273 -10.71 11.19 -7.61
C GLY A 273 -12.17 10.93 -7.96
N LEU A 274 -13.04 11.03 -6.98
CA LEU A 274 -14.49 10.88 -7.13
C LEU A 274 -15.25 11.48 -5.95
N TRP A 275 -16.49 11.86 -6.19
CA TRP A 275 -17.46 12.18 -5.13
C TRP A 275 -18.24 10.93 -4.75
N VAL A 276 -18.39 10.69 -3.45
CA VAL A 276 -19.20 9.60 -2.89
C VAL A 276 -20.21 10.18 -1.92
N HIS A 277 -21.49 9.86 -2.12
CA HIS A 277 -22.52 10.07 -1.11
C HIS A 277 -22.65 8.80 -0.29
N GLY A 278 -22.27 8.84 0.99
CA GLY A 278 -22.39 7.70 1.91
C GLY A 278 -23.74 7.64 2.61
N ASP A 279 -24.11 6.46 3.10
CA ASP A 279 -25.28 6.24 3.96
C ASP A 279 -24.93 6.01 5.45
N GLY A 280 -23.63 5.97 5.77
CA GLY A 280 -23.11 5.81 7.12
C GLY A 280 -23.30 4.42 7.74
N GLN A 281 -23.59 3.38 6.95
CA GLN A 281 -23.89 2.04 7.48
C GLN A 281 -22.66 1.15 7.71
N GLY A 282 -21.45 1.63 7.39
CA GLY A 282 -20.19 0.96 7.71
C GLY A 282 -19.76 -0.12 6.71
N GLU A 283 -20.41 -0.23 5.56
CA GLU A 283 -19.87 -0.98 4.43
C GLU A 283 -18.60 -0.33 3.88
N VAL A 284 -17.84 -1.11 3.11
CA VAL A 284 -16.61 -0.65 2.48
C VAL A 284 -16.81 -0.60 0.98
N LEU A 285 -16.91 0.60 0.42
CA LEU A 285 -16.92 0.81 -1.02
C LEU A 285 -15.51 0.60 -1.57
N ASN A 286 -15.40 -0.06 -2.71
CA ASN A 286 -14.13 -0.33 -3.38
C ASN A 286 -14.20 0.06 -4.85
N ILE A 287 -13.27 0.92 -5.26
CA ILE A 287 -12.98 1.21 -6.66
C ILE A 287 -11.82 0.32 -7.11
N GLN A 288 -12.15 -0.85 -7.65
CA GLN A 288 -11.16 -1.84 -8.04
C GLN A 288 -10.80 -1.71 -9.53
N LEU A 289 -9.52 -1.54 -9.80
CA LEU A 289 -8.96 -1.57 -11.15
C LEU A 289 -8.51 -2.99 -11.50
N GLN A 290 -8.68 -3.39 -12.76
CA GLN A 290 -8.13 -4.65 -13.30
C GLN A 290 -7.33 -4.38 -14.56
N SER A 291 -6.07 -4.81 -14.59
CA SER A 291 -5.22 -4.76 -15.78
C SER A 291 -5.37 -6.00 -16.67
N SER A 292 -4.91 -5.91 -17.92
CA SER A 292 -5.08 -6.97 -18.93
C SER A 292 -4.42 -8.30 -18.56
N ASN A 293 -3.34 -8.26 -17.78
CA ASN A 293 -2.63 -9.42 -17.21
C ASN A 293 -3.36 -10.10 -16.03
N GLY A 294 -4.54 -9.60 -15.63
CA GLY A 294 -5.33 -10.17 -14.53
C GLY A 294 -4.98 -9.67 -13.13
N GLY A 295 -4.01 -8.75 -13.01
CA GLY A 295 -3.73 -8.04 -11.75
C GLY A 295 -4.86 -7.08 -11.37
N TYR A 296 -5.04 -6.88 -10.07
CA TYR A 296 -6.00 -5.94 -9.50
C TYR A 296 -5.30 -4.86 -8.68
N ARG A 297 -5.99 -3.72 -8.50
CA ARG A 297 -5.68 -2.72 -7.49
C ARG A 297 -6.98 -2.28 -6.83
N ASP A 298 -7.10 -2.57 -5.55
CA ASP A 298 -8.24 -2.21 -4.71
C ASP A 298 -8.01 -0.82 -4.11
N HIS A 299 -9.08 -0.06 -3.92
CA HIS A 299 -9.05 1.25 -3.26
C HIS A 299 -10.28 1.35 -2.36
N TYR A 300 -10.08 1.21 -1.05
CA TYR A 300 -11.19 1.13 -0.10
C TYR A 300 -11.60 2.50 0.41
N ILE A 301 -12.91 2.67 0.57
CA ILE A 301 -13.55 3.85 1.13
C ILE A 301 -14.51 3.32 2.19
N ASP A 302 -14.17 3.58 3.45
CA ASP A 302 -15.04 3.26 4.58
C ASP A 302 -16.25 4.21 4.56
N ILE A 303 -17.46 3.64 4.51
CA ILE A 303 -18.72 4.40 4.47
C ILE A 303 -19.23 4.59 5.91
N ASP A 304 -18.45 5.32 6.69
CA ASP A 304 -18.76 5.74 8.07
C ASP A 304 -19.39 7.14 8.15
N PHE A 305 -19.74 7.70 7.00
CA PHE A 305 -20.26 9.05 6.84
C PHE A 305 -21.55 9.07 6.04
N THR A 306 -22.39 10.06 6.31
CA THR A 306 -23.60 10.37 5.55
C THR A 306 -23.37 11.60 4.69
N GLY A 307 -23.94 11.63 3.48
CA GLY A 307 -23.82 12.78 2.59
C GLY A 307 -22.59 12.72 1.68
N TRP A 308 -22.38 13.79 0.91
CA TRP A 308 -21.30 13.88 -0.07
C TRP A 308 -19.92 14.12 0.55
N LYS A 309 -18.95 13.33 0.10
CA LYS A 309 -17.53 13.47 0.42
C LYS A 309 -16.69 13.32 -0.85
N TYR A 310 -15.74 14.23 -1.04
CA TYR A 310 -14.71 14.05 -2.07
C TYR A 310 -13.68 13.07 -1.54
N VAL A 311 -13.35 12.08 -2.35
CA VAL A 311 -12.36 11.06 -2.02
C VAL A 311 -11.24 11.10 -3.05
N GLU A 312 -10.01 11.16 -2.55
CA GLU A 312 -8.79 11.04 -3.33
C GLU A 312 -8.09 9.72 -2.98
N LEU A 313 -8.03 8.81 -3.94
CA LEU A 313 -7.46 7.48 -3.82
C LEU A 313 -6.05 7.51 -4.41
N THR A 314 -5.07 7.84 -3.58
CA THR A 314 -3.69 8.10 -4.05
C THR A 314 -2.86 6.85 -4.26
N GLN A 315 -3.13 5.81 -3.48
CA GLN A 315 -2.42 4.55 -3.51
C GLN A 315 -3.41 3.41 -3.41
N PRO A 316 -3.10 2.24 -4.00
CA PRO A 316 -3.91 1.06 -3.81
C PRO A 316 -3.75 0.50 -2.40
N GLU A 317 -4.75 -0.28 -2.00
CA GLU A 317 -4.76 -1.02 -0.75
C GLU A 317 -3.64 -2.06 -0.70
N THR A 318 -3.04 -2.18 0.47
CA THR A 318 -1.99 -3.16 0.77
C THR A 318 -2.52 -4.23 1.72
N ASP A 319 -2.60 -3.93 3.00
CA ASP A 319 -2.83 -4.94 4.05
C ASP A 319 -4.30 -5.35 4.12
N ARG A 320 -5.21 -4.37 3.97
CA ARG A 320 -6.65 -4.57 4.09
C ARG A 320 -7.24 -5.46 3.00
N VAL A 321 -6.52 -5.72 1.90
CA VAL A 321 -7.01 -6.59 0.83
C VAL A 321 -7.29 -8.01 1.33
N PHE A 322 -6.57 -8.44 2.37
CA PHE A 322 -6.71 -9.76 2.98
C PHE A 322 -7.87 -9.86 3.96
N ASP A 323 -8.45 -8.72 4.38
CA ASP A 323 -9.58 -8.70 5.31
C ASP A 323 -10.91 -9.04 4.61
N PHE A 324 -10.98 -8.92 3.28
CA PHE A 324 -12.20 -9.11 2.51
C PHE A 324 -12.18 -10.37 1.64
N LYS A 325 -13.26 -11.15 1.69
CA LYS A 325 -13.47 -12.31 0.79
C LYS A 325 -14.01 -11.84 -0.56
N ALA A 326 -13.16 -11.25 -1.38
CA ALA A 326 -13.59 -10.48 -2.53
C ALA A 326 -13.94 -11.29 -3.80
N GLY A 327 -14.05 -12.63 -3.73
CA GLY A 327 -14.43 -13.47 -4.86
C GLY A 327 -13.34 -13.66 -5.93
N TYR A 328 -12.10 -13.24 -5.63
CA TYR A 328 -10.88 -13.55 -6.37
C TYR A 328 -9.75 -13.86 -5.38
N LEU A 329 -8.62 -14.41 -5.85
CA LEU A 329 -7.46 -14.64 -4.99
C LEU A 329 -6.80 -13.30 -4.65
N GLN A 330 -6.80 -12.92 -3.38
CA GLN A 330 -6.32 -11.61 -2.89
C GLN A 330 -4.89 -11.30 -3.32
N LYS A 331 -4.05 -12.33 -3.50
CA LYS A 331 -2.69 -12.16 -4.03
C LYS A 331 -2.63 -11.38 -5.36
N HIS A 332 -3.67 -11.45 -6.19
CA HIS A 332 -3.73 -10.71 -7.45
C HIS A 332 -3.93 -9.19 -7.25
N ALA A 333 -4.41 -8.74 -6.09
CA ALA A 333 -4.49 -7.32 -5.73
C ALA A 333 -3.13 -6.71 -5.41
N VAL A 334 -2.18 -7.54 -4.95
CA VAL A 334 -0.87 -7.10 -4.45
C VAL A 334 0.28 -7.58 -5.32
N ARG A 335 -0.03 -8.05 -6.54
CA ARG A 335 0.95 -8.52 -7.53
C ARG A 335 0.65 -7.94 -8.92
N HIS A 336 1.69 -7.83 -9.74
CA HIS A 336 1.74 -7.49 -11.16
C HIS A 336 0.58 -6.66 -11.67
N PHE A 337 0.74 -5.34 -11.78
CA PHE A 337 -0.30 -4.47 -12.32
C PHE A 337 0.23 -3.55 -13.42
N GLN A 338 -0.58 -3.34 -14.45
CA GLN A 338 -0.21 -2.57 -15.64
C GLN A 338 -1.17 -1.40 -15.82
N TYR A 339 -0.78 -0.22 -15.32
CA TYR A 339 -1.54 1.03 -15.48
C TYR A 339 -1.70 1.45 -16.95
N ASP A 340 -0.73 1.09 -17.80
CA ASP A 340 -0.75 1.29 -19.25
C ASP A 340 -1.73 0.34 -19.99
N LYS A 341 -2.19 -0.73 -19.33
CA LYS A 341 -3.06 -1.77 -19.92
C LYS A 341 -4.27 -2.06 -19.05
N LEU A 342 -4.98 -1.01 -18.65
CA LEU A 342 -6.23 -1.13 -17.90
C LEU A 342 -7.29 -1.84 -18.74
N ARG A 343 -8.00 -2.80 -18.13
CA ARG A 343 -9.00 -3.64 -18.80
C ARG A 343 -10.41 -3.40 -18.26
N SER A 344 -10.54 -3.18 -16.95
CA SER A 344 -11.85 -3.05 -16.33
C SER A 344 -11.80 -2.23 -15.05
N VAL A 345 -12.93 -1.61 -14.73
CA VAL A 345 -13.18 -0.94 -13.45
C VAL A 345 -14.36 -1.63 -12.77
N TYR A 346 -14.22 -1.90 -11.48
CA TYR A 346 -15.27 -2.46 -10.65
C TYR A 346 -15.67 -1.43 -9.60
N VAL A 347 -16.98 -1.30 -9.39
CA VAL A 347 -17.54 -0.71 -8.18
C VAL A 347 -18.04 -1.85 -7.33
N ARG A 348 -17.61 -1.91 -6.07
CA ARG A 348 -17.87 -3.03 -5.18
C ARG A 348 -18.20 -2.55 -3.78
N TYR A 349 -19.10 -3.26 -3.10
CA TYR A 349 -19.18 -3.26 -1.65
C TYR A 349 -18.52 -4.50 -1.09
N ASN A 350 -17.69 -4.29 -0.08
CA ASN A 350 -17.30 -5.28 0.90
C ASN A 350 -18.01 -4.95 2.22
N SER A 351 -18.03 -5.91 3.15
CA SER A 351 -18.61 -5.72 4.49
C SER A 351 -20.05 -5.22 4.52
N ILE A 352 -20.89 -5.64 3.58
CA ILE A 352 -22.32 -5.29 3.60
C ILE A 352 -22.91 -5.82 4.92
N PRO A 353 -23.48 -4.97 5.80
CA PRO A 353 -23.96 -5.40 7.09
C PRO A 353 -25.07 -6.46 7.00
N ALA A 354 -25.08 -7.38 7.96
CA ALA A 354 -26.02 -8.49 8.03
C ALA A 354 -27.48 -8.00 8.03
N GLY A 355 -28.30 -8.57 7.14
CA GLY A 355 -29.72 -8.22 7.03
C GLY A 355 -30.02 -6.79 6.55
N ARG A 356 -29.02 -6.03 6.09
CA ARG A 356 -29.17 -4.62 5.69
C ARG A 356 -29.12 -4.45 4.17
N GLU A 357 -29.64 -3.30 3.75
CA GLU A 357 -29.45 -2.73 2.42
C GLU A 357 -28.61 -1.47 2.57
N VAL A 358 -27.61 -1.32 1.71
CA VAL A 358 -26.67 -0.20 1.68
C VAL A 358 -26.73 0.52 0.35
N ARG A 359 -26.42 1.82 0.37
CA ARG A 359 -26.49 2.69 -0.80
C ARG A 359 -25.41 3.77 -0.75
N CYS A 360 -24.67 3.86 -1.83
CA CYS A 360 -23.88 5.04 -2.18
C CYS A 360 -24.37 5.65 -3.49
N MET A 361 -24.20 6.97 -3.63
CA MET A 361 -24.17 7.61 -4.94
C MET A 361 -22.72 7.93 -5.31
N ILE A 362 -22.36 7.68 -6.57
CA ILE A 362 -20.97 7.72 -7.02
C ILE A 362 -20.91 8.62 -8.24
N GLY A 363 -20.20 9.75 -8.09
CA GLY A 363 -19.90 10.68 -9.18
C GLY A 363 -18.85 10.12 -10.14
N PRO A 364 -18.48 10.88 -11.19
CA PRO A 364 -17.49 10.45 -12.15
C PRO A 364 -16.18 10.01 -11.49
N ILE A 365 -15.64 8.87 -11.94
CA ILE A 365 -14.35 8.39 -11.50
C ILE A 365 -13.32 8.99 -12.45
N LYS A 366 -12.44 9.84 -11.95
CA LYS A 366 -11.40 10.51 -12.75
C LYS A 366 -10.02 10.04 -12.29
N ALA A 367 -9.14 9.77 -13.24
CA ALA A 367 -7.73 9.62 -12.95
C ALA A 367 -7.11 11.01 -12.84
N LEU A 368 -6.46 11.30 -11.71
CA LEU A 368 -5.90 12.62 -11.43
C LEU A 368 -4.48 12.70 -11.99
N ARG A 369 -4.20 13.72 -12.81
CA ARG A 369 -2.84 13.89 -13.35
C ARG A 369 -1.84 14.14 -12.24
N GLU A 370 -0.70 13.45 -12.29
CA GLU A 370 0.40 13.71 -11.39
C GLU A 370 1.29 14.85 -11.89
N HIS A 371 1.76 15.67 -10.96
CA HIS A 371 2.79 16.68 -11.19
C HIS A 371 3.97 16.37 -10.29
N TRP A 372 5.10 16.03 -10.92
CA TRP A 372 6.31 15.59 -10.23
C TRP A 372 7.11 16.80 -9.76
N ARG A 373 6.79 17.28 -8.56
CA ARG A 373 7.50 18.37 -7.87
C ARG A 373 8.24 17.81 -6.66
N PRO A 374 9.46 18.28 -6.39
CA PRO A 374 10.22 17.83 -5.23
C PRO A 374 9.54 18.26 -3.92
N VAL A 375 9.79 17.52 -2.85
CA VAL A 375 9.50 17.93 -1.47
C VAL A 375 10.79 18.53 -0.91
N ALA A 376 10.72 19.71 -0.30
CA ALA A 376 11.89 20.36 0.28
C ALA A 376 11.73 20.64 1.76
N GLN A 377 12.83 20.54 2.49
CA GLN A 377 12.95 20.84 3.92
C GLN A 377 11.86 20.16 4.76
N PRO A 378 11.68 18.82 4.66
CA PRO A 378 10.72 18.14 5.52
C PRO A 378 11.12 18.34 6.98
N THR A 379 10.13 18.68 7.79
CA THR A 379 10.27 18.99 9.21
C THR A 379 9.21 18.22 9.98
N LEU A 380 9.64 17.44 10.96
CA LEU A 380 8.78 16.66 11.83
C LEU A 380 8.75 17.28 13.22
N THR A 381 7.55 17.57 13.71
CA THR A 381 7.31 17.96 15.10
C THR A 381 6.61 16.81 15.80
N VAL A 382 7.23 16.28 16.86
CA VAL A 382 6.68 15.20 17.69
C VAL A 382 6.58 15.69 19.12
N ASN A 383 5.37 15.67 19.69
CA ASN A 383 5.10 16.12 21.06
C ASN A 383 5.69 17.52 21.37
N GLY A 384 5.67 18.43 20.40
CA GLY A 384 6.20 19.80 20.53
C GLY A 384 7.70 19.97 20.26
N GLN A 385 8.46 18.89 20.06
CA GLN A 385 9.87 18.95 19.67
C GLN A 385 10.02 18.80 18.17
N THR A 386 10.90 19.59 17.56
CA THR A 386 11.03 19.69 16.11
C THR A 386 12.43 19.30 15.64
N ILE A 387 12.46 18.56 14.52
CA ILE A 387 13.67 18.22 13.77
C ILE A 387 13.42 18.49 12.28
N ALA A 388 14.35 19.18 11.63
CA ALA A 388 14.30 19.53 10.22
C ALA A 388 15.38 18.78 9.43
N PHE A 389 15.11 18.49 8.17
CA PHE A 389 16.04 17.82 7.27
C PHE A 389 16.30 18.72 6.06
N PRO A 390 17.45 19.43 5.99
CA PRO A 390 17.75 20.42 4.96
C PRO A 390 18.12 19.76 3.62
N CYS A 391 17.14 19.12 2.99
CA CYS A 391 17.29 18.42 1.71
C CYS A 391 16.07 18.60 0.80
N GLU A 392 16.26 18.24 -0.47
CA GLU A 392 15.18 18.09 -1.45
C GLU A 392 15.06 16.63 -1.86
N LEU A 393 13.82 16.13 -1.87
CA LEU A 393 13.47 14.80 -2.34
C LEU A 393 12.65 14.95 -3.63
N ARG A 394 13.16 14.44 -4.74
CA ARG A 394 12.35 14.29 -5.96
C ARG A 394 11.24 13.27 -5.71
N THR A 395 10.16 13.35 -6.47
CA THR A 395 9.06 12.37 -6.41
C THR A 395 9.59 10.93 -6.54
N GLU A 396 9.06 10.02 -5.71
CA GLU A 396 9.50 8.62 -5.54
C GLU A 396 10.87 8.43 -4.85
N GLN A 397 11.58 9.50 -4.46
CA GLN A 397 12.72 9.39 -3.54
C GLN A 397 12.25 9.27 -2.10
N TYR A 398 13.13 8.79 -1.21
CA TYR A 398 12.80 8.64 0.19
C TYR A 398 13.97 8.92 1.12
N LEU A 399 13.64 9.41 2.31
CA LEU A 399 14.57 9.68 3.40
C LEU A 399 14.36 8.65 4.52
N GLU A 400 15.43 7.99 4.95
CA GLU A 400 15.43 7.13 6.14
C GLU A 400 16.23 7.79 7.26
N PHE A 401 15.63 7.85 8.45
CA PHE A 401 16.30 8.32 9.65
C PHE A 401 16.20 7.25 10.74
N ASP A 402 17.35 6.80 11.25
CA ASP A 402 17.47 5.73 12.23
C ASP A 402 17.52 6.25 13.69
N GLY A 403 17.24 7.54 13.88
CA GLY A 403 17.22 8.19 15.19
C GLY A 403 18.58 8.71 15.67
N ARG A 404 19.65 8.53 14.88
CA ARG A 404 21.01 8.98 15.22
C ARG A 404 21.80 9.41 13.99
N GLY A 405 22.70 10.39 14.16
CA GLY A 405 23.58 10.85 13.09
C GLY A 405 22.80 11.38 11.86
N PRO A 406 23.39 11.29 10.65
CA PRO A 406 22.73 11.76 9.44
C PRO A 406 21.61 10.82 8.97
N ALA A 407 20.56 11.41 8.41
CA ALA A 407 19.57 10.69 7.63
C ALA A 407 20.14 10.28 6.25
N ARG A 408 19.57 9.25 5.64
CA ARG A 408 20.01 8.69 4.34
C ARG A 408 18.96 8.99 3.29
N LEU A 409 19.32 9.76 2.27
CA LEU A 409 18.47 10.06 1.13
C LEU A 409 18.71 9.04 0.02
N TYR A 410 17.66 8.37 -0.43
CA TYR A 410 17.70 7.33 -1.45
C TYR A 410 16.90 7.73 -2.69
N ASP A 411 17.33 7.27 -3.86
CA ASP A 411 16.53 7.36 -5.08
C ASP A 411 15.38 6.33 -5.10
N ARG A 412 14.55 6.35 -6.16
CA ARG A 412 13.41 5.44 -6.33
C ARG A 412 13.80 3.96 -6.39
N GLU A 413 15.04 3.66 -6.79
CA GLU A 413 15.58 2.31 -6.87
C GLU A 413 16.25 1.88 -5.55
N GLY A 414 16.39 2.80 -4.59
CA GLY A 414 17.00 2.58 -3.30
C GLY A 414 18.53 2.78 -3.28
N LYS A 415 19.11 3.46 -4.28
CA LYS A 415 20.52 3.84 -4.26
C LYS A 415 20.70 5.06 -3.37
N LEU A 416 21.70 5.03 -2.50
CA LEU A 416 22.06 6.17 -1.66
C LEU A 416 22.49 7.36 -2.53
N ILE A 417 21.83 8.50 -2.35
CA ILE A 417 22.15 9.77 -3.00
C ILE A 417 23.10 10.58 -2.10
N SER A 418 22.70 10.78 -0.85
CA SER A 418 23.47 11.59 0.10
C SER A 418 23.11 11.26 1.55
N LEU A 419 23.99 11.70 2.44
CA LEU A 419 23.71 11.83 3.87
C LEU A 419 23.20 13.25 4.14
N VAL A 420 22.18 13.36 4.98
CA VAL A 420 21.52 14.62 5.33
C VAL A 420 21.65 14.82 6.83
N GLU A 421 22.42 15.81 7.24
CA GLU A 421 22.54 16.16 8.66
C GLU A 421 21.22 16.79 9.14
N PRO A 422 20.56 16.21 10.16
CA PRO A 422 19.36 16.81 10.72
C PRO A 422 19.68 18.08 11.51
N GLU A 423 18.78 19.05 11.45
CA GLU A 423 18.83 20.29 12.22
C GLU A 423 17.82 20.23 13.36
N GLY A 424 18.29 20.50 14.59
CA GLY A 424 17.48 20.45 15.80
C GLY A 424 17.65 19.16 16.61
N ARG A 425 16.93 19.07 17.72
CA ARG A 425 17.03 17.92 18.65
C ARG A 425 16.17 16.78 18.14
N VAL A 426 16.71 15.56 18.10
CA VAL A 426 15.95 14.35 17.80
C VAL A 426 14.79 14.20 18.79
N PRO A 427 13.53 14.26 18.34
CA PRO A 427 12.38 14.11 19.22
C PRO A 427 12.30 12.69 19.78
N ALA A 428 11.77 12.56 20.99
CA ALA A 428 11.49 11.26 21.58
C ALA A 428 10.01 10.87 21.37
N LEU A 429 9.80 9.64 20.90
CA LEU A 429 8.50 8.99 21.02
C LEU A 429 8.32 8.53 22.48
N ARG A 430 7.12 8.72 23.03
CA ARG A 430 6.74 8.20 24.35
C ARG A 430 5.83 6.99 24.23
N GLN A 431 5.74 6.20 25.29
CA GLN A 431 4.71 5.18 25.40
C GLN A 431 3.32 5.83 25.38
N GLY A 432 2.36 5.18 24.73
CA GLY A 432 1.01 5.71 24.51
C GLY A 432 0.94 6.65 23.31
N GLN A 433 0.08 7.66 23.39
CA GLN A 433 -0.23 8.53 22.27
C GLN A 433 0.84 9.61 22.06
N ASN A 434 1.31 9.72 20.82
CA ASN A 434 2.20 10.75 20.32
C ASN A 434 1.46 11.59 19.29
N THR A 435 1.64 12.92 19.34
CA THR A 435 1.13 13.81 18.29
C THR A 435 2.28 14.15 17.37
N ILE A 436 2.09 13.89 16.07
CA ILE A 436 3.09 14.10 15.04
C ILE A 436 2.52 15.10 14.04
N ARG A 437 3.33 16.07 13.66
CA ARG A 437 3.03 17.02 12.59
C ARG A 437 4.18 17.03 11.60
N LEU A 438 3.85 17.06 10.33
CA LEU A 438 4.80 17.30 9.26
C LEU A 438 4.55 18.67 8.61
N SER A 439 5.63 19.39 8.36
CA SER A 439 5.66 20.50 7.41
C SER A 439 6.77 20.31 6.39
N CYS A 440 6.62 20.96 5.25
CA CYS A 440 7.63 21.08 4.20
C CYS A 440 7.62 22.53 3.71
N ARG A 441 8.65 22.92 2.96
CA ARG A 441 8.66 24.22 2.28
C ARG A 441 7.37 24.43 1.48
N ASN A 442 6.73 25.57 1.68
CA ASN A 442 5.42 25.91 1.09
C ASN A 442 5.56 26.96 0.00
N ASP A 443 5.99 26.52 -1.18
CA ASP A 443 6.08 27.32 -2.41
C ASP A 443 5.53 26.49 -3.57
N ALA A 444 5.02 27.17 -4.61
CA ALA A 444 4.42 26.52 -5.78
C ALA A 444 5.39 25.53 -6.48
N SER A 445 6.69 25.69 -6.35
CA SER A 445 7.71 24.82 -6.93
C SER A 445 7.82 23.46 -6.25
N TYR A 446 7.26 23.32 -5.04
CA TYR A 446 7.42 22.13 -4.20
C TYR A 446 6.10 21.41 -3.94
N SER A 447 6.18 20.08 -3.86
CA SER A 447 5.13 19.24 -3.32
C SER A 447 5.14 19.32 -1.80
N GLN A 448 3.95 19.17 -1.22
CA GLN A 448 3.76 19.02 0.23
C GLN A 448 3.20 17.65 0.58
N ARG A 449 3.27 16.74 -0.39
CA ARG A 449 2.65 15.42 -0.31
C ARG A 449 3.73 14.40 -0.03
N VAL A 450 3.56 13.69 1.07
CA VAL A 450 4.48 12.63 1.46
C VAL A 450 3.72 11.47 2.08
N GLU A 451 4.39 10.33 2.14
CA GLU A 451 4.03 9.25 3.04
C GLU A 451 5.08 9.14 4.14
N VAL A 452 4.66 9.03 5.39
CA VAL A 452 5.54 8.84 6.54
C VAL A 452 5.23 7.52 7.22
N ILE A 453 6.25 6.68 7.37
CA ILE A 453 6.22 5.47 8.18
C ILE A 453 7.11 5.74 9.39
N VAL A 454 6.50 5.86 10.57
CA VAL A 454 7.24 6.02 11.83
C VAL A 454 7.63 4.64 12.34
N ILE A 455 8.90 4.47 12.67
CA ILE A 455 9.46 3.23 13.19
C ILE A 455 9.65 3.43 14.69
N HIS A 456 9.10 2.52 15.49
CA HIS A 456 9.12 2.60 16.95
C HIS A 456 9.19 1.22 17.56
#